data_AF-A0A959J152-F1
#
_entry.id   AF-A0A959J152-F1
#
_cell.length_a   1.000
_cell.length_b   1.000
_cell.length_c   1.000
_cell.angle_alpha   90.00
_cell.angle_beta   90.00
_cell.angle_gamma   90.00
#
_symmetry.space_group_name_H-M   'P 1'
#
loop_
_entity.id
_entity.type
_entity.pdbx_description
1 polymer ?
#
loop_
_entity_poly.entity_id
_entity_poly.type
_entity_poly.pdbx_seq_one_letter_code
_entity_poly.pdbx_strand_id
1 'polypeptide(L)'
;MEKLSLILQLAGMAILFLGIPVGISLLIYRVIKKQKIDKRWMFLALLPLLYMGFGIYGGIFNPNVLYKKHFKEVTGLEFPENAEFVDTKSWSWGPYSREAVTLSLVKTDTTFYDNLPSALEKHGLSETHSDFSQDLLEFHEVLYMLKDYDGLEPVKDYALKKNGRIYCHLVFLSDGVSMIVYAWHD
;
A
#
# COMPACT_ATOMS: atom_id res chain seq x y z
N MET A 1 -27.92 -12.44 15.64
CA MET A 1 -27.80 -13.25 14.40
C MET A 1 -26.75 -12.70 13.43
N GLU A 2 -26.61 -11.38 13.29
CA GLU A 2 -25.61 -10.74 12.39
C GLU A 2 -24.15 -11.19 12.65
N LYS A 3 -23.72 -11.26 13.91
CA LYS A 3 -22.35 -11.71 14.26
C LYS A 3 -22.05 -13.15 13.83
N LEU A 4 -23.04 -14.06 13.89
CA LEU A 4 -22.87 -15.46 13.50
C LEU A 4 -22.75 -15.59 11.97
N SER A 5 -23.55 -14.83 11.23
CA SER A 5 -23.47 -14.74 9.77
C SER A 5 -22.09 -14.26 9.32
N LEU A 6 -21.57 -13.21 9.97
CA LEU A 6 -20.26 -12.64 9.66
C LEU A 6 -19.11 -13.62 9.93
N ILE A 7 -19.17 -14.38 11.04
CA ILE A 7 -18.19 -15.43 11.34
C ILE A 7 -18.22 -16.54 10.28
N LEU A 8 -19.42 -16.99 9.87
CA LEU A 8 -19.56 -18.02 8.85
C LEU A 8 -19.04 -17.55 7.48
N GLN A 9 -19.26 -16.29 7.13
CA GLN A 9 -18.72 -15.68 5.90
C GLN A 9 -17.19 -15.65 5.92
N LEU A 10 -16.58 -15.19 7.01
CA LEU A 10 -15.13 -15.16 7.17
C LEU A 10 -14.52 -16.57 7.12
N ALA A 11 -15.15 -17.54 7.80
CA ALA A 11 -14.72 -18.93 7.76
C ALA A 11 -14.83 -19.51 6.34
N GLY A 12 -15.92 -19.21 5.62
CA GLY A 12 -16.10 -19.63 4.23
C GLY A 12 -15.03 -19.04 3.30
N MET A 13 -14.73 -17.74 3.45
CA MET A 13 -13.66 -17.08 2.71
C MET A 13 -12.29 -17.71 3.00
N ALA A 14 -11.98 -17.98 4.27
CA ALA A 14 -10.72 -18.63 4.64
C ALA A 14 -10.60 -20.04 4.04
N ILE A 15 -11.68 -20.82 4.07
CA ILE A 15 -11.72 -22.17 3.49
C ILE A 15 -11.53 -22.11 1.97
N LEU A 16 -12.17 -21.16 1.27
CA LEU A 16 -11.98 -21.01 -0.17
C LEU A 16 -10.56 -20.55 -0.51
N PHE A 17 -10.05 -19.55 0.22
CA PHE A 17 -8.73 -18.99 0.00
C PHE A 17 -7.61 -20.01 0.19
N LEU A 18 -7.69 -20.84 1.24
CA LEU A 18 -6.72 -21.91 1.50
C LEU A 18 -7.02 -23.19 0.69
N GLY A 19 -8.29 -23.49 0.50
CA GLY A 19 -8.76 -24.72 -0.12
C GLY A 19 -8.55 -24.77 -1.62
N ILE A 20 -8.65 -23.65 -2.33
CA ILE A 20 -8.42 -23.60 -3.78
C ILE A 20 -6.96 -23.95 -4.13
N PRO A 21 -5.92 -23.29 -3.56
CA PRO A 21 -4.53 -23.65 -3.82
C PRO A 21 -4.18 -25.09 -3.44
N VAL A 22 -4.68 -25.57 -2.31
CA VAL A 22 -4.51 -26.97 -1.87
C VAL A 22 -5.19 -27.93 -2.85
N GLY A 23 -6.41 -27.62 -3.30
CA GLY A 23 -7.15 -28.42 -4.27
C GLY A 23 -6.44 -28.50 -5.63
N ILE A 24 -5.95 -27.36 -6.14
CA ILE A 24 -5.16 -27.30 -7.38
C ILE A 24 -3.87 -28.12 -7.22
N SER A 25 -3.15 -27.96 -6.11
CA SER A 25 -1.94 -28.74 -5.80
C SER A 25 -2.22 -30.25 -5.84
N LEU A 26 -3.31 -30.70 -5.21
CA LEU A 26 -3.72 -32.10 -5.20
C LEU A 26 -4.13 -32.61 -6.59
N LEU A 27 -4.79 -31.79 -7.41
CA LEU A 27 -5.15 -32.14 -8.78
C LEU A 27 -3.92 -32.32 -9.65
N ILE A 28 -2.96 -31.37 -9.61
CA ILE A 28 -1.69 -31.47 -10.33
C ILE A 28 -0.95 -32.74 -9.93
N TYR A 29 -0.82 -33.00 -8.62
CA TYR A 29 -0.19 -34.21 -8.10
C TYR A 29 -0.88 -35.50 -8.61
N ARG A 30 -2.21 -35.54 -8.59
CA ARG A 30 -2.98 -36.69 -9.08
C ARG A 30 -2.79 -36.92 -10.58
N VAL A 31 -2.74 -35.87 -11.39
CA VAL A 31 -2.52 -35.97 -12.84
C VAL A 31 -1.14 -36.52 -13.14
N ILE A 32 -0.09 -35.97 -12.51
CA ILE A 32 1.31 -36.42 -12.67
C ILE A 32 1.43 -37.91 -12.29
N LYS A 33 0.84 -38.29 -11.15
CA LYS A 33 0.87 -39.68 -10.68
C LYS A 33 0.12 -40.63 -11.61
N LYS A 34 -1.05 -40.22 -12.14
CA LYS A 34 -1.83 -41.03 -13.09
C LYS A 34 -1.11 -41.22 -14.43
N GLN A 35 -0.42 -40.19 -14.91
CA GLN A 35 0.27 -40.22 -16.20
C GLN A 35 1.65 -40.90 -16.14
N LYS A 36 2.07 -41.43 -14.97
CA LYS A 36 3.39 -42.05 -14.74
C LYS A 36 4.55 -41.14 -15.17
N ILE A 37 4.37 -39.83 -15.08
CA ILE A 37 5.41 -38.83 -15.34
C ILE A 37 6.49 -38.99 -14.27
N ASP A 38 7.75 -38.69 -14.64
CA ASP A 38 8.89 -38.73 -13.72
C ASP A 38 8.57 -37.98 -12.41
N LYS A 39 8.94 -38.59 -11.28
CA LYS A 39 8.71 -38.07 -9.92
C LYS A 39 9.27 -36.67 -9.74
N ARG A 40 10.29 -36.27 -10.50
CA ARG A 40 10.83 -34.89 -10.51
C ARG A 40 9.76 -33.84 -10.84
N TRP A 41 8.75 -34.18 -11.63
CA TRP A 41 7.68 -33.24 -11.96
C TRP A 41 6.68 -33.04 -10.82
N MET A 42 6.69 -33.89 -9.77
CA MET A 42 5.83 -33.69 -8.60
C MET A 42 6.06 -32.34 -7.91
N PHE A 43 7.24 -31.73 -8.05
CA PHE A 43 7.51 -30.39 -7.53
C PHE A 43 6.59 -29.32 -8.13
N LEU A 44 6.05 -29.52 -9.34
CA LEU A 44 5.06 -28.59 -9.92
C LEU A 44 3.77 -28.51 -9.10
N ALA A 45 3.42 -29.57 -8.36
CA ALA A 45 2.27 -29.54 -7.48
C ALA A 45 2.44 -28.55 -6.32
N LEU A 46 3.68 -28.14 -6.00
CA LEU A 46 3.94 -27.13 -4.97
C LEU A 46 3.76 -25.69 -5.47
N LEU A 47 3.75 -25.44 -6.79
CA LEU A 47 3.65 -24.08 -7.34
C LEU A 47 2.45 -23.28 -6.82
N PRO A 48 1.22 -23.83 -6.75
CA PRO A 48 0.08 -23.10 -6.20
C PRO A 48 0.27 -22.70 -4.73
N LEU A 49 0.92 -23.55 -3.94
CA LEU A 49 1.21 -23.30 -2.53
C LEU A 49 2.32 -22.26 -2.36
N LEU A 50 3.37 -22.34 -3.18
CA LEU A 50 4.46 -21.35 -3.21
C LEU A 50 3.95 -19.97 -3.64
N TYR A 51 3.09 -19.91 -4.66
CA TYR A 51 2.45 -18.68 -5.09
C TYR A 51 1.59 -18.05 -3.99
N MET A 52 0.78 -18.88 -3.30
CA MET A 52 0.02 -18.44 -2.14
C MET A 52 0.94 -17.93 -1.02
N GLY A 53 2.01 -18.66 -0.69
CA GLY A 53 3.00 -18.25 0.31
C GLY A 53 3.68 -16.93 -0.04
N PHE A 54 4.02 -16.72 -1.31
CA PHE A 54 4.58 -15.46 -1.81
C PHE A 54 3.58 -14.31 -1.66
N GLY A 55 2.31 -14.51 -1.99
CA GLY A 55 1.26 -13.51 -1.81
C GLY A 55 1.03 -13.15 -0.33
N ILE A 56 0.99 -14.15 0.55
CA ILE A 56 0.89 -13.95 2.00
C ILE A 56 2.12 -13.18 2.52
N TYR A 57 3.32 -13.55 2.06
CA TYR A 57 4.55 -12.86 2.43
C TYR A 57 4.54 -11.40 1.97
N GLY A 58 4.18 -11.12 0.72
CA GLY A 58 4.07 -9.75 0.22
C GLY A 58 3.01 -8.93 0.96
N GLY A 59 1.83 -9.50 1.20
CA GLY A 59 0.72 -8.79 1.82
C GLY A 59 0.86 -8.57 3.33
N ILE A 60 1.44 -9.53 4.05
CA ILE A 60 1.57 -9.48 5.52
C ILE A 60 2.95 -8.97 5.95
N PHE A 61 4.02 -9.40 5.28
CA PHE A 61 5.40 -9.13 5.72
C PHE A 61 6.09 -7.99 4.97
N ASN A 62 5.56 -7.53 3.83
CA ASN A 62 6.12 -6.38 3.12
C ASN A 62 5.03 -5.41 2.60
N PRO A 63 4.22 -4.83 3.50
CA PRO A 63 3.18 -3.86 3.12
C PRO A 63 3.77 -2.66 2.35
N ASN A 64 5.05 -2.35 2.58
CA ASN A 64 5.80 -1.29 1.93
C ASN A 64 5.84 -1.40 0.40
N VAL A 65 5.74 -2.61 -0.18
CA VAL A 65 5.68 -2.78 -1.65
C VAL A 65 4.48 -2.04 -2.24
N LEU A 66 3.34 -2.06 -1.54
CA LEU A 66 2.13 -1.37 -1.96
C LEU A 66 2.36 0.15 -1.97
N TYR A 67 2.91 0.70 -0.89
CA TYR A 67 3.22 2.13 -0.77
C TYR A 67 4.23 2.60 -1.82
N LYS A 68 5.26 1.80 -2.12
CA LYS A 68 6.24 2.11 -3.18
C LYS A 68 5.57 2.16 -4.55
N LYS A 69 4.71 1.19 -4.86
CA LYS A 69 3.95 1.16 -6.12
C LYS A 69 3.04 2.38 -6.23
N HIS A 70 2.32 2.68 -5.15
CA HIS A 70 1.40 3.81 -5.07
C HIS A 70 2.11 5.15 -5.23
N PHE A 71 3.24 5.35 -4.54
CA PHE A 71 4.08 6.53 -4.71
C PHE A 71 4.48 6.73 -6.17
N LYS A 72 4.94 5.68 -6.84
CA LYS A 72 5.31 5.74 -8.26
C LYS A 72 4.14 6.07 -9.17
N GLU A 73 2.98 5.50 -8.89
CA GLU A 73 1.77 5.73 -9.68
C GLU A 73 1.28 7.18 -9.58
N VAL A 74 1.36 7.79 -8.40
CA VAL A 74 0.87 9.15 -8.17
C VAL A 74 1.89 10.25 -8.45
N THR A 75 3.17 10.00 -8.20
CA THR A 75 4.25 10.99 -8.41
C THR A 75 4.96 10.82 -9.75
N GLY A 76 4.86 9.65 -10.39
CA GLY A 76 5.67 9.30 -11.55
C GLY A 76 7.13 8.95 -11.24
N LEU A 77 7.54 8.98 -9.98
CA LEU A 77 8.93 8.81 -9.53
C LEU A 77 9.15 7.44 -8.89
N GLU A 78 10.34 6.87 -9.09
CA GLU A 78 10.72 5.67 -8.35
C GLU A 78 10.87 6.00 -6.86
N PHE A 79 10.37 5.10 -6.01
CA PHE A 79 10.54 5.25 -4.58
C PHE A 79 12.02 5.03 -4.21
N PRO A 80 12.65 5.92 -3.44
CA PRO A 80 14.07 5.83 -3.11
C PRO A 80 14.42 4.51 -2.43
N GLU A 81 15.51 3.87 -2.87
CA GLU A 81 15.93 2.55 -2.34
C GLU A 81 16.34 2.64 -0.86
N ASN A 82 16.96 3.75 -0.47
CA ASN A 82 17.45 4.01 0.89
C ASN A 82 16.40 4.58 1.83
N ALA A 83 15.14 4.71 1.39
CA ALA A 83 14.09 5.26 2.23
C ALA A 83 13.52 4.22 3.19
N GLU A 84 13.23 4.70 4.39
CA GLU A 84 12.69 3.93 5.50
C GLU A 84 11.23 4.31 5.74
N PHE A 85 10.37 3.31 5.84
CA PHE A 85 8.99 3.50 6.29
C PHE A 85 8.98 3.56 7.81
N VAL A 86 8.65 4.72 8.36
CA VAL A 86 8.57 4.96 9.81
C VAL A 86 7.19 4.55 10.33
N ASP A 87 6.13 4.90 9.61
CA ASP A 87 4.75 4.51 9.89
C ASP A 87 3.97 4.31 8.60
N THR A 88 3.03 3.38 8.62
CA THR A 88 2.16 3.06 7.48
C THR A 88 0.76 2.72 7.95
N LYS A 89 -0.24 3.44 7.44
CA LYS A 89 -1.67 3.20 7.68
C LYS A 89 -2.38 3.07 6.33
N SER A 90 -3.16 2.02 6.20
CA SER A 90 -4.00 1.77 5.02
C SER A 90 -5.45 1.64 5.43
N TRP A 91 -6.34 2.38 4.77
CA TRP A 91 -7.78 2.33 5.02
C TRP A 91 -8.54 1.99 3.74
N SER A 92 -9.54 1.12 3.88
CA SER A 92 -10.60 0.89 2.91
C SER A 92 -11.92 1.37 3.52
N TRP A 93 -12.65 2.25 2.84
CA TRP A 93 -13.93 2.79 3.30
C TRP A 93 -15.07 1.75 3.24
N GLY A 94 -15.05 0.77 4.15
CA GLY A 94 -16.13 -0.19 4.33
C GLY A 94 -16.29 -1.20 3.18
N PRO A 95 -17.25 -2.14 3.29
CA PRO A 95 -17.39 -3.29 2.39
C PRO A 95 -17.83 -2.95 0.95
N TYR A 96 -18.02 -1.66 0.63
CA TYR A 96 -18.50 -1.20 -0.68
C TYR A 96 -17.69 -0.04 -1.29
N SER A 97 -16.69 0.52 -0.61
CA SER A 97 -15.79 1.49 -1.26
C SER A 97 -14.83 0.75 -2.17
N ARG A 98 -14.77 1.18 -3.43
CA ARG A 98 -13.69 0.78 -4.34
C ARG A 98 -12.40 1.57 -4.10
N GLU A 99 -12.48 2.64 -3.31
CA GLU A 99 -11.40 3.60 -3.11
C GLU A 99 -10.58 3.20 -1.88
N ALA A 100 -9.31 2.86 -2.10
CA ALA A 100 -8.35 2.59 -1.03
C ALA A 100 -7.49 3.84 -0.79
N VAL A 101 -7.17 4.10 0.47
CA VAL A 101 -6.28 5.21 0.85
C VAL A 101 -5.06 4.64 1.57
N THR A 102 -3.90 5.12 1.18
CA THR A 102 -2.64 4.81 1.86
C THR A 102 -2.01 6.07 2.40
N LEU A 103 -1.63 6.03 3.68
CA LEU A 103 -0.89 7.07 4.39
C LEU A 103 0.41 6.46 4.92
N SER A 104 1.55 7.06 4.61
CA SER A 104 2.84 6.60 5.13
C SER A 104 3.76 7.76 5.51
N LEU A 105 4.37 7.67 6.68
CA LEU A 105 5.50 8.48 7.08
C LEU A 105 6.79 7.81 6.61
N VAL A 106 7.55 8.51 5.78
CA VAL A 106 8.74 8.00 5.11
C VAL A 106 9.90 8.91 5.43
N LYS A 107 11.02 8.32 5.81
CA LYS A 107 12.30 9.02 5.94
C LYS A 107 13.17 8.71 4.73
N THR A 108 13.75 9.75 4.15
CA THR A 108 14.59 9.68 2.94
C THR A 108 15.96 10.29 3.22
N ASP A 109 16.86 10.24 2.23
CA ASP A 109 18.06 11.06 2.28
C ASP A 109 17.76 12.51 1.87
N THR A 110 18.56 13.44 2.39
CA THR A 110 18.38 14.88 2.15
C THR A 110 18.47 15.23 0.66
N THR A 111 19.27 14.48 -0.12
CA THR A 111 19.41 14.76 -1.56
C THR A 111 18.11 14.45 -2.30
N PHE A 112 17.46 13.32 -2.01
CA PHE A 112 16.16 12.99 -2.55
C PHE A 112 15.11 14.00 -2.09
N TYR A 113 15.07 14.29 -0.79
CA TYR A 113 14.12 15.23 -0.19
C TYR A 113 14.17 16.62 -0.85
N ASP A 114 15.37 17.18 -1.00
CA ASP A 114 15.55 18.53 -1.57
C ASP A 114 15.21 18.61 -3.06
N ASN A 115 15.41 17.51 -3.81
CA ASN A 115 15.13 17.45 -5.25
C ASN A 115 13.67 17.07 -5.56
N LEU A 116 12.96 16.45 -4.61
CA LEU A 116 11.60 15.97 -4.81
C LEU A 116 10.63 17.08 -5.23
N PRO A 117 10.60 18.28 -4.59
CA PRO A 117 9.71 19.38 -4.99
C PRO A 117 9.72 19.69 -6.49
N SER A 118 10.92 19.91 -7.05
CA SER A 118 11.08 20.20 -8.48
C SER A 118 10.69 19.02 -9.38
N ALA A 119 10.80 17.78 -8.88
CA ALA A 119 10.35 16.61 -9.61
C ALA A 119 8.81 16.49 -9.60
N LEU A 120 8.16 16.74 -8.46
CA LEU A 120 6.71 16.72 -8.32
C LEU A 120 6.04 17.77 -9.23
N GLU A 121 6.58 18.98 -9.29
CA GLU A 121 6.09 20.05 -10.18
C GLU A 121 6.17 19.66 -11.66
N LYS A 122 7.26 19.02 -12.08
CA LYS A 122 7.38 18.48 -13.46
C LYS A 122 6.33 17.42 -13.78
N HIS A 123 5.85 16.70 -12.77
CA HIS A 123 4.80 15.69 -12.88
C HIS A 123 3.39 16.24 -12.66
N GLY A 124 3.23 17.57 -12.58
CA GLY A 124 1.93 18.24 -12.53
C GLY A 124 1.31 18.32 -11.13
N LEU A 125 2.06 17.99 -10.08
CA LEU A 125 1.67 18.34 -8.72
C LEU A 125 1.92 19.82 -8.50
N SER A 126 1.04 20.47 -7.74
CA SER A 126 1.19 21.88 -7.41
C SER A 126 1.39 22.02 -5.91
N GLU A 127 2.29 22.93 -5.52
CA GLU A 127 2.45 23.32 -4.13
C GLU A 127 1.16 23.98 -3.64
N THR A 128 0.60 23.47 -2.55
CA THR A 128 -0.65 24.01 -1.97
C THR A 128 -0.31 25.08 -0.94
N HIS A 129 0.31 26.17 -1.39
CA HIS A 129 0.58 27.34 -0.55
C HIS A 129 -0.70 28.12 -0.26
N SER A 130 -1.55 27.67 0.66
CA SER A 130 -2.50 28.55 1.34
C SER A 130 -3.22 27.78 2.41
N ASP A 131 -2.93 28.12 3.66
CA ASP A 131 -3.59 27.69 4.89
C ASP A 131 -3.89 26.20 4.91
N PHE A 132 -3.13 25.46 5.72
CA PHE A 132 -3.46 24.12 6.19
C PHE A 132 -4.92 24.06 6.67
N SER A 133 -5.87 23.94 5.74
CA SER A 133 -7.27 24.14 6.02
C SER A 133 -7.67 22.87 6.72
N GLN A 134 -7.78 22.97 8.04
CA GLN A 134 -8.15 21.87 8.92
C GLN A 134 -9.43 21.17 8.43
N ASP A 135 -10.24 21.83 7.60
CA ASP A 135 -11.49 21.31 7.04
C ASP A 135 -11.34 20.14 6.05
N LEU A 136 -10.12 19.79 5.63
CA LEU A 136 -9.88 18.58 4.82
C LEU A 136 -9.69 17.36 5.73
N LEU A 137 -10.55 16.35 5.55
CA LEU A 137 -10.49 15.08 6.28
C LEU A 137 -9.12 14.41 6.13
N GLU A 138 -8.50 14.58 4.97
CA GLU A 138 -7.18 14.09 4.63
C GLU A 138 -6.08 14.71 5.52
N PHE A 139 -6.23 16.00 5.85
CA PHE A 139 -5.27 16.71 6.69
C PHE A 139 -5.38 16.31 8.16
N HIS A 140 -6.59 15.98 8.63
CA HIS A 140 -6.78 15.43 9.97
C HIS A 140 -6.00 14.12 10.18
N GLU A 141 -5.93 13.25 9.17
CA GLU A 141 -5.17 12.00 9.24
C GLU A 141 -3.65 12.24 9.28
N VAL A 142 -3.16 13.20 8.51
CA VAL A 142 -1.75 13.64 8.55
C VAL A 142 -1.40 14.17 9.95
N LEU A 143 -2.22 15.08 10.49
CA LEU A 143 -2.02 15.61 11.84
C LEU A 143 -2.14 14.53 12.91
N TYR A 144 -3.08 13.59 12.75
CA TYR A 144 -3.25 12.48 13.69
C TYR A 144 -2.03 11.55 13.69
N MET A 145 -1.46 11.25 12.52
CA MET A 145 -0.20 10.50 12.42
C MET A 145 0.95 11.24 13.12
N LEU A 146 1.05 12.55 12.95
CA LEU A 146 2.12 13.36 13.56
C LEU A 146 2.02 13.49 15.09
N LYS A 147 0.86 13.20 15.71
CA LYS A 147 0.72 13.24 17.19
C LYS A 147 1.66 12.29 17.92
N ASP A 148 2.08 11.21 17.25
CA ASP A 148 2.98 10.22 17.82
C ASP A 148 4.47 10.58 17.60
N TYR A 149 4.76 11.70 16.91
CA TYR A 149 6.11 12.11 16.50
C TYR A 149 6.40 13.57 16.90
N ASP A 150 6.87 13.75 18.14
CA ASP A 150 7.23 15.08 18.68
C ASP A 150 8.27 15.81 17.81
N GLY A 151 8.00 17.08 17.52
CA GLY A 151 8.92 17.99 16.82
C GLY A 151 8.88 17.92 15.29
N LEU A 152 8.07 17.03 14.71
CA LEU A 152 7.81 17.00 13.27
C LEU A 152 6.62 17.89 12.92
N GLU A 153 6.87 18.93 12.15
CA GLU A 153 5.85 19.88 11.70
C GLU A 153 5.77 19.91 10.17
N PRO A 154 4.57 19.98 9.58
CA PRO A 154 4.42 20.22 8.15
C PRO A 154 5.02 21.57 7.73
N VAL A 155 5.90 21.58 6.73
CA VAL A 155 6.53 22.81 6.21
C VAL A 155 6.06 23.14 4.81
N LYS A 156 5.88 22.12 3.97
CA LYS A 156 5.40 22.27 2.59
C LYS A 156 4.52 21.09 2.21
N ASP A 157 3.62 21.30 1.26
CA ASP A 157 2.81 20.23 0.75
C ASP A 157 2.51 20.39 -0.74
N TYR A 158 2.40 19.24 -1.41
CA TYR A 158 2.15 19.12 -2.84
C TYR A 158 0.94 18.23 -3.05
N ALA A 159 -0.04 18.71 -3.81
CA ALA A 159 -1.23 17.94 -4.12
C ALA A 159 -1.39 17.73 -5.62
N LEU A 160 -1.82 16.51 -5.99
CA LEU A 160 -2.36 16.22 -7.31
C LEU A 160 -3.89 16.21 -7.21
N LYS A 161 -4.56 17.14 -7.88
CA LYS A 161 -6.03 17.17 -7.96
C LYS A 161 -6.50 16.68 -9.32
N LYS A 162 -7.39 15.68 -9.34
CA LYS A 162 -8.08 15.20 -10.55
C LYS A 162 -9.59 15.36 -10.35
N ASN A 163 -10.27 15.99 -11.30
CA ASN A 163 -11.72 16.24 -11.24
C ASN A 163 -12.21 16.88 -9.92
N GLY A 164 -11.40 17.79 -9.35
CA GLY A 164 -11.71 18.46 -8.08
C GLY A 164 -11.46 17.63 -6.82
N ARG A 165 -10.98 16.38 -6.93
CA ARG A 165 -10.61 15.52 -5.80
C ARG A 165 -9.09 15.43 -5.65
N ILE A 166 -8.61 15.36 -4.41
CA ILE A 166 -7.20 15.10 -4.11
C ILE A 166 -6.91 13.63 -4.39
N TYR A 167 -6.06 13.37 -5.37
CA TYR A 167 -5.62 12.03 -5.75
C TYR A 167 -4.35 11.64 -5.00
N CYS A 168 -3.51 12.63 -4.71
CA CYS A 168 -2.29 12.46 -3.97
C CYS A 168 -1.95 13.74 -3.23
N HIS A 169 -1.39 13.58 -2.03
CA HIS A 169 -0.90 14.66 -1.19
C HIS A 169 0.41 14.23 -0.54
N LEU A 170 1.48 14.99 -0.78
CA LEU A 170 2.78 14.81 -0.15
C LEU A 170 3.01 15.97 0.80
N VAL A 171 3.37 15.67 2.05
CA VAL A 171 3.64 16.67 3.08
C VAL A 171 5.10 16.53 3.53
N PHE A 172 5.87 17.59 3.36
CA PHE A 172 7.27 17.71 3.74
C PHE A 172 7.36 18.18 5.19
N LEU A 173 8.18 17.50 6.01
CA LEU A 173 8.29 17.79 7.44
C LEU A 173 9.55 18.58 7.80
N SER A 174 9.53 19.22 8.97
CA SER A 174 10.52 20.17 9.48
C SER A 174 11.95 19.63 9.65
N ASP A 175 12.14 18.32 9.64
CA ASP A 175 13.45 17.68 9.82
C ASP A 175 14.29 17.59 8.54
N GLY A 176 13.72 17.99 7.38
CA GLY A 176 14.43 18.02 6.10
C GLY A 176 14.75 16.64 5.51
N VAL A 177 14.13 15.58 6.03
CA VAL A 177 14.35 14.21 5.56
C VAL A 177 13.07 13.37 5.56
N SER A 178 12.09 13.74 6.38
CA SER A 178 10.85 13.00 6.53
C SER A 178 9.71 13.65 5.75
N MET A 179 8.91 12.80 5.11
CA MET A 179 7.72 13.21 4.37
C MET A 179 6.57 12.25 4.65
N ILE A 180 5.36 12.77 4.55
CA ILE A 180 4.14 11.97 4.58
C ILE A 180 3.62 11.86 3.16
N VAL A 181 3.32 10.64 2.75
CA VAL A 181 2.70 10.33 1.46
C VAL A 181 1.30 9.85 1.72
N TYR A 182 0.32 10.61 1.22
CA TYR A 182 -1.08 10.27 1.22
C TYR A 182 -1.55 10.07 -0.23
N ALA A 183 -2.11 8.91 -0.54
CA ALA A 183 -2.50 8.56 -1.90
C ALA A 183 -3.86 7.85 -1.92
N TRP A 184 -4.71 8.29 -2.86
CA TRP A 184 -5.97 7.65 -3.22
C TRP A 184 -5.78 6.70 -4.39
N HIS A 185 -6.44 5.55 -4.32
CA HIS A 185 -6.41 4.49 -5.33
C HIS A 185 -7.82 4.22 -5.83
N ASP A 186 -8.00 4.26 -7.16
CA ASP A 186 -9.26 3.93 -7.86
C ASP A 186 -9.35 2.45 -8.25
#